data_AF-A0A925JSL2-F1
#
_entry.id   AF-A0A925JSL2-F1
#
_cell.length_a   1.000
_cell.length_b   1.000
_cell.length_c   1.000
_cell.angle_alpha   90.00
_cell.angle_beta   90.00
_cell.angle_gamma   90.00
#
_symmetry.space_group_name_H-M   'P 1'
#
loop_
_entity.id
_entity.type
_entity.pdbx_description
1 polymer ?
#
loop_
_entity_poly.entity_id
_entity_poly.type
_entity_poly.pdbx_seq_one_letter_code
_entity_poly.pdbx_strand_id
1 'polypeptide(L)'
;MLKSYLLIALRNLRKHKFYAFLNIAGLALGVTCCLLITLYVLDELSYDRFHAKADRIYRINVDVKFGGQEQQLANATDPLGFTLVKDYPQVEQAVRFRGQGGFLVKKGDQNIKEERVIFVDSTLFDVFTLPVIAGNPGNALGQPNSVVITETTARKYFGTANALGKVLRFNNHDDYQVTAVIRDIPANSHFRFDFFLSMQNLAESRQQNWVSHNFNTYVVLRKDADPRQLEAKFPEVIRKYVGPAVKQLMNINSIDEFEKTGNFLRYSLLPLTD
;
A
#
# COMPACT_ATOMS: atom_id res chain seq x y z
N MET A 1 -34.49 25.33 -43.90
CA MET A 1 -33.72 26.56 -43.62
C MET A 1 -32.38 26.29 -42.95
N LEU A 2 -32.33 25.53 -41.83
CA LEU A 2 -31.08 25.11 -41.16
C LEU A 2 -30.00 24.55 -42.11
N LYS A 3 -30.40 23.70 -43.06
CA LYS A 3 -29.49 23.12 -44.07
C LYS A 3 -28.79 24.18 -44.94
N SER A 4 -29.48 25.28 -45.25
CA SER A 4 -28.92 26.39 -46.04
C SER A 4 -27.92 27.21 -45.22
N TYR A 5 -28.26 27.54 -43.96
CA TYR A 5 -27.34 28.24 -43.05
C TYR A 5 -26.06 27.44 -42.76
N LEU A 6 -26.18 26.12 -42.58
CA LEU A 6 -25.03 25.24 -42.35
C LEU A 6 -24.11 25.17 -43.59
N LEU A 7 -24.69 25.09 -44.79
CA LEU A 7 -23.94 25.13 -46.06
C LEU A 7 -23.19 26.45 -46.27
N ILE A 8 -23.83 27.58 -45.93
CA ILE A 8 -23.22 28.91 -46.02
C ILE A 8 -22.06 29.03 -45.02
N ALA A 9 -22.25 28.61 -43.76
CA ALA A 9 -21.21 28.61 -42.74
C ALA A 9 -20.00 27.74 -43.15
N LEU A 10 -20.24 26.54 -43.70
CA LEU A 10 -19.17 25.64 -44.15
C LEU A 10 -18.40 26.20 -45.36
N ARG A 11 -19.09 26.84 -46.31
CA ARG A 11 -18.45 27.57 -47.43
C ARG A 11 -17.59 28.73 -46.92
N ASN A 12 -18.06 29.45 -45.89
CA ASN A 12 -17.33 30.57 -45.31
C ASN A 12 -16.06 30.10 -44.58
N LEU A 13 -16.16 29.03 -43.78
CA LEU A 13 -15.01 28.36 -43.14
C LEU A 13 -13.98 27.89 -44.16
N ARG A 14 -14.41 27.32 -45.30
CA ARG A 14 -13.52 26.92 -46.40
C ARG A 14 -12.89 28.09 -47.15
N LYS A 15 -13.52 29.27 -47.16
CA LYS A 15 -12.96 30.49 -47.79
C LYS A 15 -11.90 31.13 -46.89
N HIS A 16 -12.11 31.15 -45.58
CA HIS A 16 -11.22 31.75 -44.58
C HIS A 16 -10.45 30.69 -43.76
N LYS A 17 -9.76 29.76 -44.45
CA LYS A 17 -9.17 28.55 -43.85
C LYS A 17 -8.20 28.81 -42.71
N PHE A 18 -7.33 29.82 -42.83
CA PHE A 18 -6.31 30.12 -41.82
C PHE A 18 -6.94 30.66 -40.52
N TYR A 19 -7.88 31.61 -40.64
CA TYR A 19 -8.61 32.15 -39.48
C TYR A 19 -9.49 31.10 -38.81
N ALA A 20 -10.17 30.27 -39.62
CA ALA A 20 -10.93 29.13 -39.11
C ALA A 20 -10.02 28.14 -38.36
N PHE A 21 -8.85 27.82 -38.91
CA PHE A 21 -7.87 26.94 -38.30
C PHE A 21 -7.38 27.48 -36.95
N LEU A 22 -6.96 28.75 -36.86
CA LEU A 22 -6.48 29.33 -35.60
C LEU A 22 -7.55 29.28 -34.49
N ASN A 23 -8.80 29.62 -34.80
CA ASN A 23 -9.87 29.60 -33.80
C ASN A 23 -10.26 28.19 -33.37
N ILE A 24 -10.39 27.26 -34.34
CA ILE A 24 -10.72 25.87 -34.05
C ILE A 24 -9.57 25.19 -33.28
N ALA A 25 -8.32 25.42 -33.68
CA ALA A 25 -7.15 24.87 -33.02
C ALA A 25 -6.98 25.42 -31.60
N GLY A 26 -7.15 26.73 -31.40
CA GLY A 26 -7.10 27.35 -30.07
C GLY A 26 -8.20 26.83 -29.14
N LEU A 27 -9.44 26.74 -29.64
CA LEU A 27 -10.55 26.17 -28.87
C LEU A 27 -10.32 24.69 -28.56
N ALA A 28 -9.92 23.90 -29.56
CA ALA A 28 -9.62 22.49 -29.38
C ALA A 28 -8.49 22.27 -28.37
N LEU A 29 -7.43 23.07 -28.42
CA LEU A 29 -6.33 23.01 -27.46
C LEU A 29 -6.80 23.36 -26.05
N GLY A 30 -7.57 24.44 -25.89
CA GLY A 30 -8.13 24.83 -24.60
C GLY A 30 -9.02 23.75 -23.97
N VAL A 31 -9.94 23.18 -24.76
CA VAL A 31 -10.80 22.08 -24.31
C VAL A 31 -9.98 20.83 -23.99
N THR A 32 -8.99 20.49 -24.82
CA THR A 32 -8.12 19.33 -24.59
C THR A 32 -7.33 19.48 -23.30
N CYS A 33 -6.70 20.63 -23.06
CA CYS A 33 -5.97 20.89 -21.80
C CYS A 33 -6.90 20.77 -20.59
N CYS A 34 -8.11 21.35 -20.65
CA CYS A 34 -9.10 21.25 -19.57
C CYS A 34 -9.51 19.79 -19.29
N LEU A 35 -9.77 19.01 -20.35
CA LEU A 35 -10.12 17.59 -20.22
C LEU A 35 -8.98 16.76 -19.65
N LEU A 36 -7.74 16.98 -20.11
CA LEU A 36 -6.57 16.26 -19.59
C LEU A 36 -6.35 16.53 -18.11
N ILE A 37 -6.45 17.79 -17.67
CA ILE A 37 -6.36 18.15 -16.25
C ILE A 37 -7.49 17.51 -15.45
N THR A 38 -8.72 17.52 -15.98
CA THR A 38 -9.87 16.91 -15.31
C THR A 38 -9.68 15.40 -15.14
N LEU A 39 -9.23 14.71 -16.19
CA LEU A 39 -8.95 13.27 -16.13
C LEU A 39 -7.83 12.95 -15.14
N TYR A 40 -6.77 13.76 -15.12
CA TYR A 40 -5.69 13.62 -14.14
C TYR A 40 -6.19 13.76 -12.69
N VAL A 41 -7.00 14.79 -12.41
CA VAL A 41 -7.58 14.99 -11.07
C VAL A 41 -8.52 13.85 -10.70
N LEU A 42 -9.34 13.36 -11.63
CA LEU A 42 -10.23 12.23 -11.37
C LEU A 42 -9.45 10.93 -11.09
N ASP A 43 -8.34 10.71 -11.81
CA ASP A 43 -7.46 9.56 -11.59
C ASP A 43 -6.82 9.64 -10.19
N GLU A 44 -6.26 10.79 -9.83
CA GLU A 44 -5.65 11.03 -8.51
C GLU A 44 -6.66 10.84 -7.37
N LEU A 45 -7.87 11.39 -7.52
CA LEU A 45 -8.93 11.26 -6.53
C LEU A 45 -9.50 9.83 -6.45
N SER A 46 -9.18 8.94 -7.38
CA SER A 46 -9.71 7.56 -7.39
C SER A 46 -8.82 6.56 -6.64
N TYR A 47 -7.58 6.95 -6.27
CA TYR A 47 -6.58 6.06 -5.70
C TYR A 47 -7.07 5.38 -4.41
N ASP A 48 -6.88 4.04 -4.35
CA ASP A 48 -7.19 3.17 -3.21
C ASP A 48 -8.64 3.20 -2.67
N ARG A 49 -9.55 3.93 -3.32
CA ARG A 49 -10.97 4.03 -2.94
C ARG A 49 -11.78 2.76 -3.17
N PHE A 50 -11.21 1.75 -3.84
CA PHE A 50 -11.88 0.48 -4.10
C PHE A 50 -11.97 -0.42 -2.85
N HIS A 51 -11.24 -0.11 -1.77
CA HIS A 51 -11.33 -0.86 -0.53
C HIS A 51 -12.58 -0.50 0.27
N ALA A 52 -13.29 -1.52 0.77
CA ALA A 52 -14.55 -1.34 1.52
C ALA A 52 -14.40 -0.57 2.83
N LYS A 53 -13.18 -0.49 3.38
CA LYS A 53 -12.84 0.23 4.61
C LYS A 53 -11.91 1.43 4.33
N ALA A 54 -11.81 1.91 3.08
CA ALA A 54 -10.82 2.91 2.67
C ALA A 54 -10.81 4.18 3.53
N ASP A 55 -11.98 4.63 4.00
CA ASP A 55 -12.20 5.81 4.84
C ASP A 55 -11.63 5.69 6.27
N ARG A 56 -11.25 4.49 6.68
CA ARG A 56 -10.83 4.16 8.05
C ARG A 56 -9.59 3.26 8.11
N ILE A 57 -8.90 3.10 6.98
CA ILE A 57 -7.56 2.50 6.92
C ILE A 57 -6.55 3.64 6.98
N TYR A 58 -5.55 3.49 7.85
CA TYR A 58 -4.46 4.44 8.02
C TYR A 58 -3.14 3.71 8.00
N ARG A 59 -2.14 4.28 7.31
CA ARG A 59 -0.75 3.88 7.46
C ARG A 59 -0.16 4.58 8.67
N ILE A 60 0.65 3.87 9.46
CA ILE A 60 1.41 4.48 10.53
C ILE A 60 2.73 4.98 9.96
N ASN A 61 2.94 6.29 10.01
CA ASN A 61 4.22 6.91 9.71
C ASN A 61 5.02 7.12 10.99
N VAL A 62 6.34 7.15 10.85
CA VAL A 62 7.27 7.38 11.94
C VAL A 62 8.24 8.50 11.58
N ASP A 63 8.22 9.57 12.34
CA ASP A 63 9.21 10.64 12.23
C ASP A 63 10.24 10.45 13.33
N VAL A 64 11.51 10.29 12.95
CA VAL A 64 12.61 10.13 13.87
C VAL A 64 13.64 11.23 13.63
N LYS A 65 14.04 11.89 14.71
CA LYS A 65 15.21 12.77 14.72
C LYS A 65 16.23 12.21 15.68
N PHE A 66 17.40 11.88 15.15
CA PHE A 66 18.50 11.33 15.91
C PHE A 66 19.84 11.86 15.41
N GLY A 67 20.69 12.35 16.31
CA GLY A 67 22.03 12.83 15.96
C GLY A 67 22.03 14.02 15.00
N GLY A 68 20.99 14.84 15.05
CA GLY A 68 20.80 15.99 14.14
C GLY A 68 20.22 15.65 12.77
N GLN A 69 20.06 14.37 12.43
CA GLN A 69 19.35 13.95 11.21
C GLN A 69 17.89 13.66 11.52
N GLU A 70 17.01 14.23 10.70
CA GLU A 70 15.57 13.99 10.73
C GLU A 70 15.18 13.11 9.54
N GLN A 71 14.40 12.06 9.81
CA GLN A 71 13.92 11.11 8.82
C GLN A 71 12.42 10.92 9.01
N GLN A 72 11.68 11.00 7.90
CA GLN A 72 10.27 10.64 7.83
C GLN A 72 10.17 9.25 7.20
N LEU A 73 9.66 8.30 7.95
CA LEU A 73 9.62 6.89 7.57
C LEU A 73 8.17 6.46 7.35
N ALA A 74 7.93 5.79 6.22
CA ALA A 74 6.68 5.08 5.95
C ALA A 74 6.67 3.67 6.58
N ASN A 75 7.71 3.33 7.35
CA ASN A 75 7.90 2.04 8.00
C ASN A 75 7.84 2.19 9.51
N ALA A 76 7.04 1.33 10.13
CA ALA A 76 6.97 1.17 11.56
C ALA A 76 7.76 -0.06 12.03
N THR A 77 7.79 -0.23 13.35
CA THR A 77 8.41 -1.37 14.02
C THR A 77 7.51 -2.59 13.96
N ASP A 78 8.09 -3.79 14.08
CA ASP A 78 7.33 -5.04 13.98
C ASP A 78 6.14 -5.15 14.96
N PRO A 79 6.23 -4.74 16.24
CA PRO A 79 5.15 -4.98 17.19
C PRO A 79 4.09 -3.88 17.19
N LEU A 80 4.33 -2.73 16.56
CA LEU A 80 3.49 -1.53 16.74
C LEU A 80 2.03 -1.78 16.36
N GLY A 81 1.77 -2.25 15.13
CA GLY A 81 0.40 -2.43 14.64
C GLY A 81 -0.44 -3.38 15.53
N PHE A 82 0.11 -4.55 15.87
CA PHE A 82 -0.61 -5.51 16.71
C PHE A 82 -0.69 -5.11 18.18
N THR A 83 0.27 -4.33 18.69
CA THR A 83 0.16 -3.72 20.03
C THR A 83 -0.97 -2.71 20.07
N LEU A 84 -1.14 -1.91 19.01
CA LEU A 84 -2.26 -0.99 18.91
C LEU A 84 -3.61 -1.71 18.90
N VAL A 85 -3.75 -2.80 18.15
CA VAL A 85 -4.96 -3.65 18.18
C VAL A 85 -5.24 -4.18 19.59
N LYS A 86 -4.22 -4.64 20.31
CA LYS A 86 -4.36 -5.24 21.63
C LYS A 86 -4.77 -4.23 22.71
N ASP A 87 -4.11 -3.07 22.73
CA ASP A 87 -4.18 -2.16 23.88
C ASP A 87 -5.08 -0.94 23.64
N TYR A 88 -5.45 -0.66 22.40
CA TYR A 88 -6.24 0.51 22.02
C TYR A 88 -7.54 0.07 21.33
N PRO A 89 -8.68 0.06 22.05
CA PRO A 89 -9.97 -0.43 21.53
C PRO A 89 -10.49 0.28 20.27
N GLN A 90 -9.91 1.43 19.93
CA GLN A 90 -10.22 2.20 18.72
C GLN A 90 -9.68 1.54 17.45
N VAL A 91 -8.69 0.65 17.58
CA VAL A 91 -8.06 -0.07 16.48
C VAL A 91 -8.73 -1.43 16.34
N GLU A 92 -9.38 -1.66 15.20
CA GLU A 92 -10.07 -2.92 14.90
C GLU A 92 -9.09 -4.01 14.45
N GLN A 93 -8.16 -3.65 13.55
CA GLN A 93 -7.27 -4.62 12.93
C GLN A 93 -5.99 -3.95 12.45
N ALA A 94 -4.91 -4.72 12.32
CA ALA A 94 -3.65 -4.29 11.71
C ALA A 94 -3.15 -5.30 10.68
N VAL A 95 -2.32 -4.83 9.75
CA VAL A 95 -1.56 -5.64 8.80
C VAL A 95 -0.21 -4.96 8.53
N ARG A 96 0.85 -5.75 8.41
CA ARG A 96 2.19 -5.28 8.04
C ARG A 96 2.58 -5.84 6.68
N PHE A 97 3.31 -5.03 5.91
CA PHE A 97 4.01 -5.43 4.70
C PHE A 97 5.52 -5.31 4.91
N ARG A 98 6.27 -6.23 4.31
CA ARG A 98 7.73 -6.24 4.36
C ARG A 98 8.30 -6.61 2.99
N GLY A 99 8.98 -5.64 2.38
CA GLY A 99 9.72 -5.84 1.13
C GLY A 99 11.13 -6.36 1.40
N GLN A 100 11.59 -7.29 0.57
CA GLN A 100 12.98 -7.76 0.55
C GLN A 100 13.63 -7.62 -0.84
N GLY A 101 13.05 -6.77 -1.70
CA GLY A 101 13.45 -6.64 -3.10
C GLY A 101 12.88 -7.75 -3.98
N GLY A 102 13.41 -7.88 -5.21
CA GLY A 102 12.96 -8.86 -6.17
C GLY A 102 13.41 -10.29 -5.86
N PHE A 103 12.58 -11.26 -6.22
CA PHE A 103 12.83 -12.69 -6.06
C PHE A 103 12.98 -13.36 -7.43
N LEU A 104 13.76 -14.44 -7.48
CA LEU A 104 13.79 -15.32 -8.65
C LEU A 104 12.70 -16.40 -8.49
N VAL A 105 11.71 -16.42 -9.37
CA VAL A 105 10.62 -17.41 -9.34
C VAL A 105 10.77 -18.36 -10.52
N LYS A 106 10.77 -19.66 -10.22
CA LYS A 106 10.98 -20.71 -11.22
C LYS A 106 9.73 -20.94 -12.06
N LYS A 107 9.89 -20.96 -13.39
CA LYS A 107 8.88 -21.33 -14.39
C LYS A 107 9.47 -22.36 -15.36
N GLY A 108 9.07 -23.63 -15.21
CA GLY A 108 9.73 -24.72 -15.92
C GLY A 108 11.22 -24.76 -15.58
N ASP A 109 12.08 -24.61 -16.58
CA ASP A 109 13.54 -24.61 -16.42
C ASP A 109 14.15 -23.19 -16.28
N GLN A 110 13.32 -22.14 -16.32
CA GLN A 110 13.78 -20.75 -16.26
C GLN A 110 13.52 -20.12 -14.89
N ASN A 111 14.38 -19.19 -14.50
CA ASN A 111 14.17 -18.30 -13.35
C ASN A 111 13.80 -16.90 -13.84
N ILE A 112 12.66 -16.40 -13.39
CA ILE A 112 12.16 -15.07 -13.74
C ILE A 112 12.36 -14.17 -12.52
N LYS A 113 12.96 -12.99 -12.72
CA LYS A 113 13.07 -11.99 -11.66
C LYS A 113 11.72 -11.26 -11.51
N GLU A 114 11.09 -11.43 -10.36
CA GLU A 114 9.83 -10.78 -9.99
C GLU A 114 10.13 -9.71 -8.94
N GLU A 115 9.89 -8.44 -9.28
CA GLU A 115 10.13 -7.30 -8.38
C GLU A 115 8.96 -7.03 -7.44
N ARG A 116 7.77 -7.58 -7.76
CA ARG A 116 6.49 -7.28 -7.10
C ARG A 116 6.09 -8.38 -6.12
N VAL A 117 7.04 -8.74 -5.27
CA VAL A 117 6.91 -9.75 -4.22
C VAL A 117 6.97 -9.08 -2.86
N ILE A 118 6.04 -9.41 -1.99
CA ILE A 118 5.94 -8.80 -0.67
C ILE A 118 5.60 -9.85 0.38
N PHE A 119 6.16 -9.73 1.59
CA PHE A 119 5.66 -10.47 2.75
C PHE A 119 4.54 -9.69 3.42
N VAL A 120 3.47 -10.38 3.81
CA VAL A 120 2.33 -9.74 4.46
C VAL A 120 1.70 -10.65 5.52
N ASP A 121 1.14 -10.03 6.55
CA ASP A 121 0.45 -10.75 7.62
C ASP A 121 -0.81 -11.46 7.12
N SER A 122 -1.28 -12.46 7.88
CA SER A 122 -2.50 -13.23 7.56
C SER A 122 -3.77 -12.39 7.52
N THR A 123 -3.74 -11.21 8.12
CA THR A 123 -4.84 -10.26 8.26
C THR A 123 -5.02 -9.36 7.04
N LEU A 124 -4.29 -9.63 5.94
CA LEU A 124 -4.37 -8.89 4.67
C LEU A 124 -5.81 -8.63 4.24
N PHE A 125 -6.64 -9.68 4.23
CA PHE A 125 -8.02 -9.61 3.74
C PHE A 125 -9.00 -8.98 4.74
N ASP A 126 -8.62 -8.87 6.02
CA ASP A 126 -9.42 -8.18 7.04
C ASP A 126 -9.27 -6.65 6.94
N VAL A 127 -8.13 -6.20 6.40
CA VAL A 127 -7.80 -4.79 6.18
C VAL A 127 -8.14 -4.36 4.76
N PHE A 128 -7.62 -5.06 3.75
CA PHE A 128 -7.75 -4.68 2.35
C PHE A 128 -8.77 -5.54 1.59
N THR A 129 -9.62 -4.88 0.82
CA THR A 129 -10.56 -5.57 -0.08
C THR A 129 -9.83 -6.04 -1.34
N LEU A 130 -9.48 -7.33 -1.36
CA LEU A 130 -8.86 -8.01 -2.50
C LEU A 130 -9.78 -9.15 -2.95
N PRO A 131 -10.51 -9.01 -4.07
CA PRO A 131 -11.46 -10.03 -4.52
C PRO A 131 -10.78 -11.37 -4.80
N VAL A 132 -11.12 -12.39 -4.01
CA VAL A 132 -10.59 -13.75 -4.17
C VAL A 132 -11.34 -14.47 -5.29
N ILE A 133 -10.59 -15.08 -6.21
CA ILE A 133 -11.09 -15.93 -7.30
C ILE A 133 -11.14 -17.39 -6.86
N ALA A 134 -10.10 -17.84 -6.13
CA ALA A 134 -10.00 -19.21 -5.62
C ALA A 134 -9.23 -19.24 -4.29
N GLY A 135 -9.59 -20.17 -3.40
CA GLY A 135 -9.00 -20.30 -2.06
C GLY A 135 -9.82 -19.64 -0.96
N ASN A 136 -9.34 -19.69 0.27
CA ASN A 136 -10.01 -19.13 1.44
C ASN A 136 -9.21 -17.94 2.00
N PRO A 137 -9.71 -16.69 1.94
CA PRO A 137 -9.00 -15.52 2.42
C PRO A 137 -8.62 -15.60 3.90
N GLY A 138 -9.49 -16.17 4.75
CA GLY A 138 -9.28 -16.18 6.20
C GLY A 138 -8.10 -17.03 6.69
N ASN A 139 -7.57 -17.92 5.85
CA ASN A 139 -6.39 -18.73 6.17
C ASN A 139 -5.32 -18.70 5.07
N ALA A 140 -5.45 -17.83 4.06
CA ALA A 140 -4.56 -17.86 2.90
C ALA A 140 -3.08 -17.64 3.27
N LEU A 141 -2.79 -16.85 4.30
CA LEU A 141 -1.41 -16.55 4.72
C LEU A 141 -1.15 -16.96 6.17
N GLY A 142 -2.01 -17.83 6.72
CA GLY A 142 -1.95 -18.29 8.11
C GLY A 142 -0.93 -19.39 8.40
N GLN A 143 -0.22 -19.88 7.38
CA GLN A 143 0.86 -20.87 7.52
C GLN A 143 2.13 -20.37 6.84
N PRO A 144 3.32 -20.79 7.31
CA PRO A 144 4.56 -20.55 6.57
C PRO A 144 4.49 -21.18 5.17
N ASN A 145 5.33 -20.69 4.26
CA ASN A 145 5.45 -21.22 2.90
C ASN A 145 4.13 -21.17 2.12
N SER A 146 3.27 -20.20 2.45
CA SER A 146 2.03 -19.92 1.73
C SER A 146 2.19 -18.65 0.88
N VAL A 147 1.60 -18.65 -0.31
CA VAL A 147 1.58 -17.49 -1.21
C VAL A 147 0.18 -17.25 -1.77
N VAL A 148 -0.22 -15.99 -1.76
CA VAL A 148 -1.35 -15.50 -2.56
C VAL A 148 -0.82 -14.85 -3.82
N ILE A 149 -1.41 -15.17 -4.97
CA ILE A 149 -1.00 -14.61 -6.26
C ILE A 149 -2.17 -13.95 -6.98
N THR A 150 -1.87 -13.00 -7.85
CA THR A 150 -2.88 -12.40 -8.74
C THR A 150 -3.26 -13.34 -9.89
N GLU A 151 -4.40 -13.07 -10.54
CA GLU A 151 -4.91 -13.87 -11.65
C GLU A 151 -3.92 -13.92 -12.81
N THR A 152 -3.35 -12.76 -13.16
CA THR A 152 -2.34 -12.67 -14.22
C THR A 152 -1.11 -13.50 -13.87
N THR A 153 -0.70 -13.52 -12.60
CA THR A 153 0.43 -14.33 -12.13
C THR A 153 0.12 -15.82 -12.18
N ALA A 154 -1.08 -16.24 -11.75
CA ALA A 154 -1.51 -17.63 -11.86
C ALA A 154 -1.45 -18.13 -13.32
N ARG A 155 -1.96 -17.32 -14.26
CA ARG A 155 -1.88 -17.62 -15.70
C ARG A 155 -0.45 -17.62 -16.22
N LYS A 156 0.39 -16.68 -15.78
CA LYS A 156 1.82 -16.60 -16.17
C LYS A 156 2.58 -17.87 -15.83
N TYR A 157 2.38 -18.45 -14.65
CA TYR A 157 3.15 -19.61 -14.17
C TYR A 157 2.50 -20.96 -14.46
N PHE A 158 1.16 -21.02 -14.45
CA PHE A 158 0.44 -22.29 -14.53
C PHE A 158 -0.49 -22.41 -15.74
N GLY A 159 -0.58 -21.39 -16.60
CA GLY A 159 -1.46 -21.36 -17.77
C GLY A 159 -2.96 -21.23 -17.44
N THR A 160 -3.32 -21.12 -16.16
CA THR A 160 -4.71 -21.06 -15.68
C THR A 160 -4.81 -20.25 -14.39
N ALA A 161 -5.97 -19.64 -14.16
CA ALA A 161 -6.29 -18.99 -12.89
C ALA A 161 -6.54 -20.01 -11.75
N ASN A 162 -6.84 -21.27 -12.07
CA ASN A 162 -6.98 -22.34 -11.08
C ASN A 162 -5.61 -22.88 -10.67
N ALA A 163 -4.89 -22.08 -9.88
CA ALA A 163 -3.55 -22.38 -9.38
C ALA A 163 -3.52 -22.82 -7.92
N LEU A 164 -4.68 -22.96 -7.27
CA LEU A 164 -4.79 -23.33 -5.86
C LEU A 164 -4.08 -24.67 -5.60
N GLY A 165 -3.30 -24.73 -4.52
CA GLY A 165 -2.55 -25.90 -4.08
C GLY A 165 -1.26 -26.18 -4.87
N LYS A 166 -1.03 -25.49 -6.00
CA LYS A 166 0.22 -25.61 -6.77
C LYS A 166 1.37 -24.94 -6.04
N VAL A 167 2.60 -25.33 -6.38
CA VAL A 167 3.82 -24.82 -5.74
C VAL A 167 4.60 -23.93 -6.69
N LEU A 168 5.08 -22.81 -6.18
CA LEU A 168 6.06 -21.95 -6.82
C LEU A 168 7.38 -22.05 -6.05
N ARG A 169 8.50 -22.19 -6.78
CA ARG A 169 9.83 -22.17 -6.18
C ARG A 169 10.47 -20.80 -6.32
N PHE A 170 10.87 -20.21 -5.20
CA PHE A 170 11.54 -18.94 -5.06
C PHE A 170 13.02 -19.14 -4.75
N ASN A 171 13.89 -18.32 -5.36
CA ASN A 171 15.35 -18.31 -5.20
C ASN A 171 16.03 -19.68 -5.31
N ASN A 172 15.42 -20.60 -6.06
CA ASN A 172 15.80 -22.01 -6.21
C ASN A 172 15.76 -22.89 -4.94
N HIS A 173 15.38 -22.37 -3.76
CA HIS A 173 15.38 -23.15 -2.52
C HIS A 173 14.07 -23.11 -1.74
N ASP A 174 13.26 -22.06 -1.86
CA ASP A 174 12.02 -21.95 -1.08
C ASP A 174 10.80 -22.36 -1.90
N ASP A 175 10.06 -23.36 -1.43
CA ASP A 175 8.77 -23.71 -2.01
C ASP A 175 7.65 -22.98 -1.28
N TYR A 176 6.78 -22.34 -2.04
CA TYR A 176 5.55 -21.73 -1.54
C TYR A 176 4.34 -22.34 -2.22
N GLN A 177 3.36 -22.77 -1.44
CA GLN A 177 2.09 -23.27 -1.93
C GLN A 177 1.12 -22.11 -2.18
N VAL A 178 0.46 -22.12 -3.34
CA VAL A 178 -0.59 -21.17 -3.68
C VAL A 178 -1.84 -21.48 -2.85
N THR A 179 -2.20 -20.59 -1.94
CA THR A 179 -3.32 -20.76 -0.99
C THR A 179 -4.53 -19.88 -1.32
N ALA A 180 -4.32 -18.83 -2.11
CA ALA A 180 -5.40 -18.12 -2.77
C ALA A 180 -4.93 -17.49 -4.09
N VAL A 181 -5.89 -17.28 -4.99
CA VAL A 181 -5.73 -16.49 -6.22
C VAL A 181 -6.70 -15.33 -6.14
N ILE A 182 -6.20 -14.10 -6.31
CA ILE A 182 -7.00 -12.87 -6.27
C ILE A 182 -7.10 -12.25 -7.66
N ARG A 183 -8.09 -11.39 -7.87
CA ARG A 183 -8.11 -10.50 -9.05
C ARG A 183 -6.89 -9.58 -9.04
N ASP A 184 -6.48 -9.14 -10.22
CA ASP A 184 -5.42 -8.15 -10.35
C ASP A 184 -5.81 -6.84 -9.64
N ILE A 185 -4.84 -6.24 -8.95
CA ILE A 185 -5.04 -4.98 -8.24
C ILE A 185 -5.23 -3.86 -9.27
N PRO A 186 -6.22 -2.96 -9.08
CA PRO A 186 -6.43 -1.81 -9.96
C PRO A 186 -5.16 -0.97 -10.19
N ALA A 187 -5.12 -0.27 -11.33
CA ALA A 187 -3.97 0.57 -11.67
C ALA A 187 -3.82 1.77 -10.71
N ASN A 188 -4.94 2.27 -10.19
CA ASN A 188 -5.06 3.34 -9.21
C ASN A 188 -4.97 2.82 -7.77
N SER A 189 -3.86 2.18 -7.44
CA SER A 189 -3.56 1.72 -6.08
C SER A 189 -2.10 1.98 -5.73
N HIS A 190 -1.84 2.48 -4.51
CA HIS A 190 -0.47 2.83 -4.10
C HIS A 190 0.43 1.61 -3.95
N PHE A 191 -0.14 0.43 -3.67
CA PHE A 191 0.59 -0.82 -3.73
C PHE A 191 0.07 -1.69 -4.86
N ARG A 192 1.01 -2.28 -5.59
CA ARG A 192 0.69 -3.20 -6.68
C ARG A 192 1.68 -4.35 -6.59
N PHE A 193 1.28 -5.43 -5.92
CA PHE A 193 2.06 -6.64 -5.76
C PHE A 193 1.39 -7.81 -6.47
N ASP A 194 2.21 -8.75 -6.93
CA ASP A 194 1.79 -9.90 -7.71
C ASP A 194 1.87 -11.21 -6.90
N PHE A 195 2.71 -11.21 -5.87
CA PHE A 195 2.91 -12.29 -4.91
C PHE A 195 2.91 -11.75 -3.48
N PHE A 196 2.05 -12.31 -2.65
CA PHE A 196 1.96 -12.03 -1.23
C PHE A 196 2.41 -13.28 -0.47
N LEU A 197 3.62 -13.27 0.06
CA LEU A 197 4.19 -14.36 0.85
C LEU A 197 3.77 -14.22 2.31
N SER A 198 3.60 -15.35 3.01
CA SER A 198 3.26 -15.31 4.43
C SER A 198 4.38 -14.68 5.26
N MET A 199 4.03 -13.70 6.09
CA MET A 199 4.95 -13.08 7.05
C MET A 199 5.58 -14.10 8.03
N GLN A 200 4.97 -15.27 8.22
CA GLN A 200 5.49 -16.30 9.13
C GLN A 200 6.87 -16.84 8.74
N ASN A 201 7.27 -16.68 7.47
CA ASN A 201 8.61 -17.03 7.00
C ASN A 201 9.70 -16.07 7.51
N LEU A 202 9.33 -14.87 7.96
CA LEU A 202 10.27 -13.88 8.45
C LEU A 202 10.41 -13.95 9.97
N ALA A 203 11.58 -14.36 10.46
CA ALA A 203 11.88 -14.37 11.89
C ALA A 203 11.82 -12.96 12.50
N GLU A 204 12.27 -11.93 11.76
CA GLU A 204 12.23 -10.52 12.19
C GLU A 204 10.82 -10.02 12.52
N SER A 205 9.78 -10.61 11.92
CA SER A 205 8.38 -10.22 12.18
C SER A 205 7.84 -10.62 13.57
N ARG A 206 8.63 -11.37 14.34
CA ARG A 206 8.29 -11.93 15.66
C ARG A 206 9.26 -11.51 16.77
N GLN A 207 10.19 -10.60 16.48
CA GLN A 207 11.27 -10.23 17.41
C GLN A 207 10.86 -9.20 18.46
N GLN A 208 9.70 -8.53 18.32
CA GLN A 208 9.26 -7.47 19.24
C GLN A 208 10.30 -6.34 19.35
N ASN A 209 10.93 -6.01 18.23
CA ASN A 209 11.98 -5.00 18.13
C ASN A 209 11.38 -3.61 17.90
N TRP A 210 11.30 -2.84 18.99
CA TRP A 210 10.75 -1.48 19.01
C TRP A 210 11.67 -0.38 18.45
N VAL A 211 12.85 -0.73 17.93
CA VAL A 211 13.80 0.25 17.37
C VAL A 211 14.13 -0.01 15.90
N SER A 212 13.60 -1.07 15.29
CA SER A 212 13.84 -1.42 13.89
C SER A 212 12.62 -1.13 13.01
N HIS A 213 12.74 -0.14 12.13
CA HIS A 213 11.63 0.40 11.32
C HIS A 213 11.61 -0.23 9.93
N ASN A 214 10.93 -1.37 9.82
CA ASN A 214 11.06 -2.27 8.67
C ASN A 214 9.75 -2.57 7.94
N PHE A 215 8.60 -2.22 8.54
CA PHE A 215 7.30 -2.71 8.11
C PHE A 215 6.36 -1.56 7.74
N ASN A 216 5.86 -1.53 6.51
CA ASN A 216 4.72 -0.65 6.20
C ASN A 216 3.51 -1.21 6.95
N THR A 217 3.04 -0.48 7.95
CA THR A 217 2.00 -0.96 8.86
C THR A 217 0.73 -0.16 8.64
N TYR A 218 -0.35 -0.87 8.38
CA TYR A 218 -1.68 -0.30 8.21
C TYR A 218 -2.57 -0.76 9.36
N VAL A 219 -3.41 0.15 9.82
CA VAL A 219 -4.42 -0.11 10.85
C VAL A 219 -5.79 0.28 10.33
N VAL A 220 -6.79 -0.49 10.75
CA VAL A 220 -8.20 -0.19 10.55
C VAL A 220 -8.73 0.37 11.85
N LEU A 221 -9.27 1.58 11.84
CA LEU A 221 -9.98 2.13 13.00
C LEU A 221 -11.43 1.66 13.03
N ARG A 222 -12.05 1.58 14.20
CA ARG A 222 -13.50 1.33 14.29
C ARG A 222 -14.30 2.49 13.68
N LYS A 223 -15.58 2.25 13.32
CA LYS A 223 -16.42 3.25 12.65
C LYS A 223 -16.67 4.50 13.50
N ASP A 224 -16.61 4.35 14.82
CA ASP A 224 -16.86 5.38 15.83
C ASP A 224 -15.58 6.03 16.36
N ALA A 225 -14.41 5.58 15.91
CA ALA A 225 -13.13 6.06 16.41
C ALA A 225 -12.69 7.34 15.70
N ASP A 226 -12.29 8.34 16.49
CA ASP A 226 -11.63 9.54 15.99
C ASP A 226 -10.11 9.29 15.87
N PRO A 227 -9.52 9.38 14.66
CA PRO A 227 -8.08 9.19 14.48
C PRO A 227 -7.24 10.14 15.34
N ARG A 228 -7.69 11.38 15.57
CA ARG A 228 -6.96 12.37 16.38
C ARG A 228 -6.86 11.95 17.85
N GLN A 229 -7.88 11.28 18.36
CA GLN A 229 -7.86 10.74 19.72
C GLN A 229 -6.91 9.56 19.87
N LEU A 230 -6.67 8.79 18.80
CA LEU A 230 -5.66 7.75 18.79
C LEU A 230 -4.25 8.35 18.69
N GLU A 231 -4.04 9.33 17.81
CA GLU A 231 -2.75 10.02 17.67
C GLU A 231 -2.30 10.68 18.97
N ALA A 232 -3.23 11.29 19.72
CA ALA A 232 -2.95 11.88 21.02
C ALA A 232 -2.40 10.87 22.05
N LYS A 233 -2.62 9.55 21.84
CA LYS A 233 -2.11 8.47 22.70
C LYS A 233 -0.73 7.97 22.28
N PHE A 234 -0.23 8.31 21.10
CA PHE A 234 1.08 7.83 20.63
C PHE A 234 2.27 8.23 21.52
N PRO A 235 2.33 9.41 22.14
CA PRO A 235 3.39 9.70 23.12
C PRO A 235 3.40 8.71 24.29
N GLU A 236 2.25 8.19 24.71
CA GLU A 236 2.16 7.15 25.74
C GLU A 236 2.68 5.81 25.21
N VAL A 237 2.28 5.42 23.99
CA VAL A 237 2.79 4.20 23.31
C VAL A 237 4.31 4.21 23.27
N ILE A 238 4.90 5.32 22.85
CA ILE A 238 6.35 5.50 22.72
C ILE A 238 7.02 5.36 24.08
N ARG A 239 6.53 6.05 25.12
CA ARG A 239 7.09 5.94 26.47
C ARG A 239 7.01 4.52 27.03
N LYS A 240 5.88 3.84 26.83
CA LYS A 240 5.60 2.52 27.38
C LYS A 240 6.41 1.41 26.69
N TYR A 241 6.49 1.45 25.36
CA TYR A 241 7.03 0.35 24.57
C TYR A 241 8.41 0.62 23.99
N VAL A 242 8.67 1.83 23.50
CA VAL A 242 9.94 2.20 22.89
C VAL A 242 10.95 2.68 23.93
N GLY A 243 10.47 3.38 24.97
CA GLY A 243 11.29 3.91 26.07
C GLY A 243 12.28 2.91 26.66
N PRO A 244 11.85 1.68 27.08
CA PRO A 244 12.76 0.66 27.59
C PRO A 244 13.84 0.24 26.60
N ALA A 245 13.50 0.10 25.31
CA ALA A 245 14.44 -0.32 24.27
C ALA A 245 15.49 0.77 23.99
N VAL A 246 15.06 2.04 23.90
CA VAL A 246 15.96 3.18 23.71
C VAL A 246 16.88 3.36 24.91
N LYS A 247 16.35 3.21 26.13
CA LYS A 247 17.13 3.27 27.38
C LYS A 247 18.29 2.27 27.33
N GLN A 248 17.99 1.03 26.95
CA GLN A 248 18.99 -0.04 26.86
C GLN A 248 20.01 0.22 25.74
N LEU A 249 19.56 0.67 24.57
CA LEU A 249 20.42 0.86 23.40
C LEU A 249 21.37 2.06 23.56
N MET A 250 20.88 3.15 24.15
CA MET A 250 21.60 4.43 24.22
C MET A 250 22.22 4.73 25.59
N ASN A 251 22.01 3.86 26.58
CA ASN A 251 22.49 4.06 27.96
C ASN A 251 22.05 5.42 28.57
N ILE A 252 20.80 5.81 28.30
CA ILE A 252 20.17 7.01 28.87
C ILE A 252 19.23 6.63 30.02
N ASN A 253 18.73 7.59 30.80
CA ASN A 253 17.86 7.28 31.94
C ASN A 253 16.38 7.19 31.56
N SER A 254 15.93 8.01 30.60
CA SER A 254 14.55 8.06 30.12
C SER A 254 14.46 8.59 28.68
N ILE A 255 13.29 8.40 28.06
CA ILE A 255 13.02 8.98 26.73
C ILE A 255 12.85 10.50 26.79
N ASP A 256 12.54 11.09 27.95
CA ASP A 256 12.50 12.55 28.10
C ASP A 256 13.93 13.16 28.04
N GLU A 257 14.95 12.41 28.47
CA GLU A 257 16.35 12.81 28.28
C GLU A 257 16.73 12.82 26.80
N PHE A 258 16.27 11.80 26.06
CA PHE A 258 16.38 11.76 24.59
C PHE A 258 15.72 12.99 23.96
N GLU A 259 14.49 13.33 24.36
CA GLU A 259 13.78 14.50 23.83
C GLU A 259 14.46 15.84 24.16
N LYS A 260 15.03 15.99 25.36
CA LYS A 260 15.77 17.20 25.77
C LYS A 260 17.00 17.49 24.92
N THR A 261 17.60 16.46 24.32
CA THR A 261 18.71 16.64 23.38
C THR A 261 18.27 17.12 21.99
N GLY A 262 16.97 17.38 21.80
CA GLY A 262 16.39 17.80 20.52
C GLY A 262 16.10 16.65 19.56
N ASN A 263 16.27 15.41 20.01
CA ASN A 263 15.87 14.21 19.30
C ASN A 263 14.38 13.93 19.53
N PHE A 264 13.73 13.22 18.61
CA PHE A 264 12.34 12.81 18.81
C PHE A 264 12.02 11.53 18.07
N LEU A 265 10.99 10.84 18.54
CA LEU A 265 10.29 9.81 17.81
C LEU A 265 8.81 10.18 17.86
N ARG A 266 8.14 10.21 16.71
CA ARG A 266 6.72 10.54 16.61
C ARG A 266 6.04 9.56 15.70
N TYR A 267 4.83 9.19 16.06
CA TYR A 267 3.94 8.42 15.20
C TYR A 267 2.84 9.33 14.70
N SER A 268 2.37 9.09 13.48
CA SER A 268 1.22 9.75 12.88
C SER A 268 0.43 8.77 12.02
N LEU A 269 -0.85 9.07 11.82
CA LEU A 269 -1.75 8.32 10.98
C LEU A 269 -1.92 9.04 9.64
N LEU A 270 -1.50 8.40 8.57
CA LEU A 270 -1.77 8.87 7.21
C LEU A 270 -3.00 8.11 6.66
N PRO A 271 -4.09 8.78 6.29
CA PRO A 271 -5.24 8.13 5.65
C PRO A 271 -4.82 7.38 4.39
N LEU A 272 -5.49 6.26 4.09
CA LEU A 272 -5.17 5.47 2.89
C LEU A 272 -5.38 6.25 1.58
N THR A 273 -6.32 7.20 1.58
CA THR A 273 -6.71 7.96 0.38
C THR A 273 -5.99 9.30 0.22
N ASP A 274 -4.98 9.56 1.06
CA ASP A 274 -4.17 10.79 1.09
C ASP A 274 -2.73 10.50 0.65
#